data_AF-A0A944BVB0-F1
#
_entry.id   AF-A0A944BVB0-F1
#
_cell.length_a   1.000
_cell.length_b   1.000
_cell.length_c   1.000
_cell.angle_alpha   90.00
_cell.angle_beta   90.00
_cell.angle_gamma   90.00
#
_symmetry.space_group_name_H-M   'P 1'
#
loop_
_entity.id
_entity.type
_entity.pdbx_description
1 polymer ?
#
loop_
_entity_poly.entity_id
_entity_poly.type
_entity_poly.pdbx_seq_one_letter_code
_entity_poly.pdbx_strand_id
1 'polypeptide(L)'
;MNKKAKLKRIEEYEKSLISQCAEMDEKRREIAKGICRVAAFSYIEALDLMDDILENGWVEMFTQSEKTEPYERERPVSGIMLRLFEKYTKSISQLNNMLPSSAAAIKSDDSLSAFIASRKD
;
A
#
# COMPACT_ATOMS: atom_id res chain seq x y z
N MET A 1 -7.50 20.74 -4.13
CA MET A 1 -8.48 19.86 -4.82
C MET A 1 -9.84 19.91 -4.12
N ASN A 2 -10.95 19.89 -4.86
CA ASN A 2 -12.31 19.83 -4.27
C ASN A 2 -12.49 18.50 -3.50
N LYS A 3 -12.86 18.57 -2.21
CA LYS A 3 -13.12 17.41 -1.34
C LYS A 3 -14.04 16.37 -2.00
N LYS A 4 -15.08 16.83 -2.70
CA LYS A 4 -16.03 15.94 -3.40
C LYS A 4 -15.37 15.17 -4.55
N ALA A 5 -14.47 15.82 -5.29
CA ALA A 5 -13.74 15.17 -6.37
C ALA A 5 -12.75 14.11 -5.85
N LYS A 6 -12.08 14.40 -4.71
CA LYS A 6 -11.20 13.44 -4.04
C LYS A 6 -11.97 12.19 -3.57
N LEU A 7 -13.09 12.40 -2.90
CA LEU A 7 -13.95 11.30 -2.44
C LEU A 7 -14.42 10.43 -3.61
N LYS A 8 -14.80 11.05 -4.73
CA LYS A 8 -15.17 10.33 -5.96
C LYS A 8 -14.03 9.44 -6.48
N ARG A 9 -12.80 9.95 -6.56
CA ARG A 9 -11.61 9.15 -6.93
C ARG A 9 -11.41 7.95 -6.00
N ILE A 10 -11.54 8.17 -4.69
CA ILE A 10 -11.41 7.11 -3.69
C ILE A 10 -12.50 6.05 -3.89
N GLU A 11 -13.75 6.45 -4.04
CA GLU A 11 -14.88 5.55 -4.26
C GLU A 11 -14.75 4.75 -5.56
N GLU A 12 -14.29 5.38 -6.65
CA GLU A 12 -14.07 4.73 -7.94
C GLU A 12 -12.98 3.66 -7.83
N TYR A 13 -11.87 3.98 -7.15
CA TYR A 13 -10.79 3.02 -6.95
C TYR A 13 -11.15 1.92 -5.95
N GLU A 14 -11.89 2.24 -4.88
CA GLU A 14 -12.45 1.26 -3.95
C GLU A 14 -13.35 0.25 -4.67
N LYS A 15 -14.26 0.72 -5.54
CA LYS A 15 -15.14 -0.14 -6.34
C LYS A 15 -14.33 -1.05 -7.28
N SER A 16 -13.27 -0.53 -7.89
CA SER A 16 -12.35 -1.33 -8.71
C SER A 16 -11.73 -2.47 -7.90
N LEU A 17 -11.19 -2.20 -6.70
CA LEU A 17 -10.60 -3.24 -5.84
C LEU A 17 -11.64 -4.26 -5.37
N ILE A 18 -12.86 -3.82 -5.01
CA ILE A 18 -13.95 -4.72 -4.62
C ILE A 18 -14.32 -5.67 -5.77
N SER A 19 -14.32 -5.17 -7.02
CA SER A 19 -14.63 -6.01 -8.19
C SER A 19 -13.61 -7.13 -8.41
N GLN A 20 -12.34 -6.90 -8.05
CA GLN A 20 -11.28 -7.92 -8.11
C GLN A 20 -11.43 -9.00 -7.02
N CYS A 21 -12.23 -8.74 -5.99
CA CYS A 21 -12.52 -9.66 -4.89
C CYS A 21 -13.80 -10.50 -5.14
N ALA A 22 -14.34 -10.50 -6.37
CA ALA A 22 -15.65 -11.08 -6.67
C ALA A 22 -15.72 -12.62 -6.54
N GLU A 23 -14.60 -13.32 -6.56
CA GLU A 23 -14.53 -14.79 -6.44
C GLU A 23 -14.40 -15.29 -4.98
N MET A 24 -14.34 -14.37 -4.01
CA MET A 24 -14.16 -14.70 -2.59
C MET A 24 -15.47 -15.18 -1.96
N ASP A 25 -15.41 -16.08 -0.97
CA ASP A 25 -16.57 -16.41 -0.15
C ASP A 25 -17.13 -15.17 0.58
N GLU A 26 -18.43 -15.19 0.91
CA GLU A 26 -19.15 -14.03 1.47
C GLU A 26 -18.47 -13.44 2.71
N LYS A 27 -18.00 -14.30 3.63
CA LYS A 27 -17.38 -13.87 4.87
C LYS A 27 -16.03 -13.17 4.61
N ARG A 28 -15.21 -13.73 3.72
CA ARG A 28 -13.94 -13.10 3.33
C ARG A 28 -14.16 -11.83 2.51
N ARG A 29 -15.22 -11.78 1.69
CA ARG A 29 -15.56 -10.63 0.86
C ARG A 29 -15.92 -9.40 1.70
N GLU A 30 -16.64 -9.55 2.80
CA GLU A 30 -16.92 -8.43 3.71
C GLU A 30 -15.65 -7.88 4.36
N ILE A 31 -14.74 -8.76 4.78
CA ILE A 31 -13.43 -8.33 5.31
C ILE A 31 -12.64 -7.60 4.21
N ALA A 32 -12.64 -8.14 2.98
CA ALA A 32 -11.96 -7.55 1.83
C ALA A 32 -12.49 -6.14 1.50
N LYS A 33 -13.79 -5.87 1.61
CA LYS A 33 -14.35 -4.52 1.39
C LYS A 33 -13.74 -3.48 2.31
N GLY A 34 -13.59 -3.80 3.60
CA GLY A 34 -12.93 -2.92 4.56
C GLY A 34 -11.47 -2.63 4.18
N ILE A 35 -10.73 -3.65 3.76
CA ILE A 35 -9.34 -3.52 3.31
C ILE A 35 -9.25 -2.73 1.99
N CYS A 36 -10.16 -2.94 1.04
CA CYS A 36 -10.26 -2.20 -0.21
C CYS A 36 -10.44 -0.70 0.05
N ARG A 37 -11.32 -0.32 0.99
CA ARG A 37 -11.53 1.08 1.37
C ARG A 37 -10.27 1.72 1.94
N VAL A 38 -9.57 1.00 2.81
CA VAL A 38 -8.31 1.46 3.40
C VAL A 38 -7.22 1.61 2.35
N ALA A 39 -7.07 0.61 1.47
CA ALA A 39 -6.12 0.64 0.36
C ALA A 39 -6.40 1.82 -0.58
N ALA A 40 -7.67 2.02 -0.93
CA ALA A 40 -8.05 3.06 -1.87
C ALA A 40 -7.80 4.47 -1.34
N PHE A 41 -8.17 4.72 -0.08
CA PHE A 41 -7.84 5.97 0.60
C PHE A 41 -6.32 6.19 0.63
N SER A 42 -5.55 5.20 1.07
CA SER A 42 -4.10 5.34 1.20
C SER A 42 -3.39 5.58 -0.14
N TYR A 43 -3.82 4.90 -1.21
CA TYR A 43 -3.26 5.09 -2.53
C TYR A 43 -3.51 6.49 -3.08
N ILE A 44 -4.77 6.95 -3.05
CA ILE A 44 -5.15 8.26 -3.58
C ILE A 44 -4.49 9.40 -2.80
N GLU A 45 -4.43 9.30 -1.47
CA GLU A 45 -3.69 10.27 -0.65
C GLU A 45 -2.18 10.26 -0.97
N ALA A 46 -1.58 9.08 -1.10
CA ALA A 46 -0.15 8.98 -1.41
C ALA A 46 0.19 9.59 -2.78
N LEU A 47 -0.66 9.41 -3.80
CA LEU A 47 -0.47 10.04 -5.11
C LEU A 47 -0.53 11.57 -5.03
N ASP A 48 -1.51 12.12 -4.30
CA ASP A 48 -1.61 13.58 -4.16
C ASP A 48 -0.38 14.17 -3.42
N LEU A 49 0.17 13.44 -2.44
CA LEU A 49 1.40 13.85 -1.76
C LEU A 49 2.64 13.65 -2.64
N MET A 50 2.63 12.65 -3.53
CA MET A 50 3.69 12.43 -4.51
C MET A 50 3.74 13.58 -5.52
N ASP A 51 2.59 14.05 -5.98
CA ASP A 51 2.50 15.22 -6.86
C ASP A 51 3.08 16.46 -6.16
N ASP A 52 2.75 16.69 -4.87
CA ASP A 52 3.36 17.77 -4.08
C ASP A 52 4.88 17.63 -3.96
N ILE A 53 5.41 16.42 -3.76
CA ILE A 53 6.85 16.18 -3.67
C ILE A 53 7.54 16.38 -5.02
N LEU A 54 6.88 16.03 -6.14
CA LEU A 54 7.40 16.29 -7.49
C LEU A 54 7.48 17.79 -7.78
N GLU A 55 6.51 18.57 -7.29
CA GLU A 55 6.47 20.03 -7.49
C GLU A 55 7.40 20.79 -6.54
N ASN A 56 7.40 20.42 -5.25
CA ASN A 56 8.03 21.20 -4.18
C ASN A 56 9.32 20.57 -3.62
N GLY A 57 9.69 19.38 -4.12
CA GLY A 57 10.87 18.65 -3.68
C GLY A 57 10.69 17.94 -2.34
N TRP A 58 11.72 17.18 -1.96
CA TRP A 58 11.76 16.39 -0.73
C TRP A 58 12.22 17.19 0.49
N VAL A 59 12.95 18.27 0.25
CA VAL A 59 13.56 19.11 1.27
C VAL A 59 13.16 20.57 1.09
N GLU A 60 13.18 21.33 2.18
CA GLU A 60 12.95 22.76 2.19
C GLU A 60 14.06 23.46 3.00
N MET A 61 14.38 24.71 2.66
CA MET A 61 15.28 25.51 3.48
C MET A 61 14.55 25.93 4.76
N PHE A 62 15.13 25.59 5.91
CA PHE A 62 14.62 25.95 7.21
C PHE A 62 15.66 26.75 7.98
N THR A 63 15.22 27.76 8.70
CA THR A 63 16.05 28.45 9.69
C THR A 63 15.30 28.56 11.01
N GLN A 64 16.02 28.35 12.11
CA GLN A 64 15.47 28.46 13.46
C GLN A 64 15.30 29.93 13.91
N SER A 65 16.12 30.84 13.38
CA SER A 65 16.04 32.27 13.67
C SER A 65 16.73 33.09 12.58
N GLU A 66 16.46 34.39 12.51
CA GLU A 66 17.14 35.32 11.59
C GLU A 66 18.67 35.37 11.75
N LYS A 67 19.21 34.87 12.88
CA LYS A 67 20.64 34.85 13.19
C LYS A 67 21.34 33.55 12.82
N THR A 68 20.62 32.58 12.25
CA THR A 68 21.14 31.26 11.93
C THR A 68 21.04 31.02 10.44
N GLU A 69 22.13 30.54 9.84
CA GLU A 69 22.15 30.17 8.42
C GLU A 69 21.09 29.10 8.13
N PRO A 70 20.25 29.30 7.10
CA PRO A 70 19.28 28.28 6.67
C PRO A 70 19.96 26.98 6.25
N TYR A 71 19.32 25.85 6.53
CA TYR A 71 19.78 24.51 6.12
C TYR A 71 18.64 23.69 5.52
N GLU A 72 18.98 22.67 4.75
CA GLU A 72 18.00 21.75 4.17
C GLU A 72 17.37 20.85 5.24
N ARG A 73 16.04 20.80 5.25
CA ARG A 73 15.24 19.97 6.13
C ARG A 73 14.32 19.08 5.31
N GLU A 74 14.18 17.82 5.70
CA GLU A 74 13.16 16.94 5.13
C GLU A 74 11.74 17.47 5.43
N ARG A 75 10.92 17.58 4.39
CA ARG A 75 9.53 18.02 4.50
C ARG A 75 8.70 16.90 5.15
N PRO A 76 7.85 17.16 6.16
CA PRO A 76 7.04 16.11 6.82
C PRO A 76 6.14 15.31 5.87
N VAL A 77 5.79 15.90 4.71
CA VAL A 77 4.99 15.29 3.65
C VAL A 77 5.62 13.99 3.14
N SER A 78 6.95 13.92 3.00
CA SER A 78 7.65 12.72 2.51
C SER A 78 7.36 11.51 3.39
N GLY A 79 7.50 11.65 4.71
CA GLY A 79 7.27 10.59 5.66
C GLY A 79 5.81 10.16 5.73
N ILE A 80 4.86 11.08 5.54
CA ILE A 80 3.44 10.74 5.47
C ILE A 80 3.14 9.93 4.22
N MET A 81 3.65 10.38 3.07
CA MET A 81 3.51 9.70 1.79
C MET A 81 4.05 8.27 1.85
N LEU A 82 5.27 8.07 2.37
CA LEU A 82 5.88 6.74 2.51
C LEU A 82 5.04 5.81 3.39
N ARG A 83 4.53 6.30 4.53
CA ARG A 83 3.63 5.51 5.40
C ARG A 83 2.32 5.13 4.71
N LEU A 84 1.78 6.01 3.87
CA LEU A 84 0.57 5.72 3.10
C LEU A 84 0.85 4.67 2.02
N PHE A 85 1.99 4.74 1.33
CA PHE A 85 2.41 3.71 0.38
C PHE A 85 2.62 2.35 1.06
N GLU A 86 3.30 2.30 2.21
CA GLU A 86 3.44 1.06 2.97
C GLU A 86 2.10 0.47 3.38
N LYS A 87 1.18 1.31 3.86
CA LYS A 87 -0.17 0.89 4.25
C LYS A 87 -0.96 0.35 3.06
N TYR A 88 -0.84 1.00 1.90
CA TYR A 88 -1.41 0.52 0.65
C TYR A 88 -0.86 -0.86 0.28
N THR A 89 0.47 -0.99 0.18
CA THR A 89 1.14 -2.26 -0.17
C THR A 89 0.76 -3.39 0.79
N LYS A 90 0.75 -3.13 2.10
CA LYS A 90 0.30 -4.11 3.11
C LYS A 90 -1.16 -4.54 2.88
N SER A 91 -2.04 -3.59 2.57
CA SER A 91 -3.45 -3.87 2.29
C SER A 91 -3.63 -4.72 1.02
N ILE A 92 -2.90 -4.40 -0.05
CA ILE A 92 -2.91 -5.20 -1.28
C ILE A 92 -2.37 -6.61 -1.05
N SER A 93 -1.27 -6.77 -0.31
CA SER A 93 -0.75 -8.09 0.04
C SER A 93 -1.76 -8.90 0.85
N GLN A 94 -2.48 -8.28 1.78
CA GLN A 94 -3.56 -8.95 2.53
C GLN A 94 -4.69 -9.40 1.61
N LEU A 95 -5.13 -8.55 0.68
CA LEU A 95 -6.15 -8.92 -0.31
C LEU A 95 -5.69 -10.10 -1.19
N ASN A 96 -4.45 -10.06 -1.70
CA ASN A 96 -3.88 -11.13 -2.51
C ASN A 96 -3.82 -12.46 -1.76
N ASN A 97 -3.46 -12.43 -0.47
CA ASN A 97 -3.43 -13.63 0.38
C ASN A 97 -4.82 -14.21 0.65
N MET A 98 -5.89 -13.44 0.48
CA MET A 98 -7.26 -13.92 0.63
C MET A 98 -7.83 -14.53 -0.65
N LEU A 99 -7.23 -14.22 -1.81
CA LEU A 99 -7.61 -14.84 -3.07
C LEU A 99 -7.22 -16.32 -3.05
N PRO A 100 -8.03 -17.20 -3.66
CA PRO A 100 -7.65 -18.61 -3.81
C PRO A 100 -6.29 -18.68 -4.50
N SER A 101 -5.34 -19.41 -3.90
CA SER A 101 -4.03 -19.63 -4.51
C SER A 101 -4.24 -20.14 -5.93
N SER A 102 -3.77 -19.41 -6.93
CA SER A 102 -3.79 -19.89 -8.31
C SER A 102 -3.10 -21.25 -8.29
N ALA A 103 -3.83 -22.32 -8.56
CA ALA A 103 -3.35 -23.70 -8.51
C ALA A 103 -2.30 -24.03 -9.61
N ALA A 104 -1.48 -23.06 -9.99
CA ALA A 104 -0.35 -23.17 -10.89
C ALA A 104 0.98 -22.67 -10.26
N ALA A 105 0.98 -22.19 -9.01
CA ALA A 105 2.23 -21.98 -8.28
C ALA A 105 2.70 -23.35 -7.74
N ILE A 106 3.44 -24.06 -8.60
CA ILE A 106 4.41 -25.12 -8.32
C ILE A 106 4.10 -25.92 -7.06
N LYS A 107 3.62 -27.16 -7.24
CA LYS A 107 3.74 -28.21 -6.22
C LYS A 107 5.14 -28.08 -5.61
N SER A 108 5.22 -27.69 -4.35
CA SER A 108 6.47 -27.70 -3.60
C SER A 108 6.85 -29.15 -3.40
N ASP A 109 7.42 -29.76 -4.43
CA ASP A 109 8.07 -31.05 -4.34
C ASP A 109 9.31 -30.85 -3.47
N ASP A 110 9.23 -31.35 -2.25
CA ASP A 110 10.25 -32.22 -1.69
C ASP A 110 11.71 -31.75 -1.71
N SER A 111 11.98 -30.48 -1.39
CA SER A 111 13.37 -30.06 -1.12
C SER A 111 13.75 -30.21 0.36
N LEU A 112 12.89 -29.78 1.30
CA LEU A 112 13.22 -29.81 2.73
C LEU A 112 12.88 -31.17 3.39
N SER A 113 11.74 -31.76 3.01
CA SER A 113 11.31 -33.11 3.44
C SER A 113 12.30 -34.18 2.97
N ALA A 114 12.73 -34.14 1.70
CA ALA A 114 13.72 -35.07 1.17
C ALA A 114 15.11 -34.92 1.82
N PHE A 115 15.53 -33.69 2.13
CA PHE A 115 16.80 -33.43 2.82
C PHE A 115 16.83 -33.97 4.26
N ILE A 116 15.70 -33.89 4.98
CA ILE A 116 15.59 -34.46 6.34
C ILE A 116 15.57 -35.98 6.28
N ALA A 117 14.92 -36.57 5.26
CA ALA A 117 14.89 -38.01 5.06
C ALA A 117 16.28 -38.58 4.72
N SER A 118 17.10 -37.87 3.95
CA SER A 118 18.45 -38.32 3.55
C SER A 118 19.51 -38.23 4.66
N ARG A 119 19.18 -37.69 5.84
CA ARG A 119 20.08 -37.61 7.00
C ARG A 119 19.74 -38.59 8.13
N LYS A 120 18.70 -39.40 7.96
CA LYS A 120 18.41 -40.52 8.84
C LYS A 120 19.03 -41.79 8.27
N ASP A 121 20.36 -41.86 8.33
CA ASP A 121 21.14 -43.10 8.34
C ASP A 121 22.22 -42.96 9.43
#